data_AF-A0A8T4ZLE0-F1
#
_entry.id   AF-A0A8T4ZLE0-F1
#
_cell.length_a   1.000
_cell.length_b   1.000
_cell.length_c   1.000
_cell.angle_alpha   90.00
_cell.angle_beta   90.00
_cell.angle_gamma   90.00
#
_symmetry.space_group_name_H-M   'P 1'
#
loop_
_entity.id
_entity.type
_entity.pdbx_description
1 polymer ?
#
loop_
_entity_poly.entity_id
_entity_poly.type
_entity_poly.pdbx_seq_one_letter_code
_entity_poly.pdbx_strand_id
1 'polypeptide(L)'
;CLEKRGVEIVGAIDVAKAKIDRDLGEVLGLQRKLGITISKDLDAVASKTKPDITVHTTSSYLKDTYPQIASIAKQGVNIVSTCEELSYPYLTEPKLAKQLDTLAKKHNVTVLGTGINPGFLMDTLVITLTAPCQKIEKIEAVRNMNAGTRRLPFQKKIGAGLTVQEFTRKIKNKEITGHVGLEQSIAMIAAA
;
A
#
# COMPACT_ATOMS: atom_id res chain seq x y z
N CYS A 1 -5.17 5.22 12.87
CA CYS A 1 -6.01 4.19 13.51
C CYS A 1 -6.14 4.39 15.02
N LEU A 2 -5.04 4.58 15.76
CA LEU A 2 -5.04 4.64 17.24
C LEU A 2 -6.06 5.57 17.89
N GLU A 3 -6.38 6.71 17.28
CA GLU A 3 -7.30 7.69 17.83
C GLU A 3 -8.69 7.65 17.18
N LYS A 4 -8.89 6.76 16.19
CA LYS A 4 -10.12 6.72 15.40
C LYS A 4 -11.21 6.00 16.21
N ARG A 5 -12.24 6.75 16.61
CA ARG A 5 -13.46 6.17 17.22
C ARG A 5 -14.04 5.10 16.30
N GLY A 6 -14.44 3.97 16.88
CA GLY A 6 -15.01 2.82 16.16
C GLY A 6 -13.96 1.90 15.53
N VAL A 7 -12.67 2.08 15.82
CA VAL A 7 -11.60 1.16 15.39
C VAL A 7 -10.79 0.74 16.61
N GLU A 8 -10.61 -0.57 16.77
CA GLU A 8 -9.73 -1.17 17.76
C GLU A 8 -8.55 -1.85 17.06
N ILE A 9 -7.35 -1.69 17.61
CA ILE A 9 -6.18 -2.43 17.14
C ILE A 9 -6.07 -3.68 18.01
N VAL A 10 -6.29 -4.85 17.41
CA VAL A 10 -6.29 -6.12 18.14
C VAL A 10 -5.00 -6.93 17.94
N GLY A 11 -4.18 -6.56 16.94
CA GLY A 11 -2.94 -7.27 16.61
C GLY A 11 -1.98 -6.42 15.78
N ALA A 12 -0.71 -6.85 15.76
CA ALA A 12 0.34 -6.22 14.96
C ALA A 12 1.33 -7.26 14.42
N ILE A 13 1.71 -7.12 13.15
CA ILE A 13 2.63 -8.03 12.46
C ILE A 13 3.81 -7.24 11.89
N ASP A 14 5.04 -7.71 12.14
CA ASP A 14 6.25 -7.20 11.49
C ASP A 14 7.34 -8.28 11.46
N VAL A 15 8.13 -8.31 10.38
CA VAL A 15 9.21 -9.30 10.19
C VAL A 15 10.55 -8.83 10.76
N ALA A 16 10.69 -7.54 11.10
CA ALA A 16 11.92 -7.00 11.63
C ALA A 16 12.19 -7.54 13.04
N LYS A 17 13.30 -8.26 13.20
CA LYS A 17 13.73 -8.87 14.48
C LYS A 17 13.74 -7.88 15.65
N ALA A 18 14.05 -6.61 15.41
CA ALA A 18 14.09 -5.56 16.44
C ALA A 18 12.72 -5.09 16.94
N LYS A 19 11.63 -5.52 16.29
CA LYS A 19 10.23 -5.18 16.65
C LYS A 19 9.46 -6.36 17.24
N ILE A 20 9.80 -7.59 16.84
CA ILE A 20 9.14 -8.81 17.32
C ILE A 20 9.23 -8.88 18.85
N ASP A 21 8.16 -9.38 19.48
CA ASP A 21 7.99 -9.54 20.94
C ASP A 21 7.92 -8.22 21.74
N ARG A 22 7.96 -7.06 21.07
CA ARG A 22 7.79 -5.76 21.70
C ARG A 22 6.33 -5.32 21.68
N ASP A 23 5.97 -4.47 22.64
CA ASP A 23 4.66 -3.82 22.65
C ASP A 23 4.55 -2.79 21.50
N LEU A 24 3.43 -2.79 20.80
CA LEU A 24 3.17 -1.89 19.70
C LEU A 24 3.27 -0.41 20.11
N GLY A 25 2.78 -0.06 21.31
CA GLY A 25 2.87 1.31 21.84
C GLY A 25 4.31 1.76 22.02
N GLU A 26 5.18 0.89 22.52
CA GLU A 26 6.61 1.16 22.66
C GLU A 26 7.29 1.38 21.30
N VAL A 27 6.99 0.53 20.31
CA VAL A 27 7.56 0.66 18.96
C VAL A 27 7.08 1.92 18.25
N LEU A 28 5.85 2.35 18.53
CA LEU A 28 5.28 3.60 18.01
C LEU A 28 5.77 4.85 18.79
N GLY A 29 6.55 4.68 19.86
CA GLY A 29 7.05 5.78 20.69
C GLY A 29 5.97 6.45 21.54
N LEU A 30 4.89 5.74 21.86
CA LEU A 30 3.85 6.24 22.75
C LEU A 30 4.35 6.21 24.20
N GLN A 31 3.88 7.17 25.01
CA GLN A 31 4.15 7.20 26.46
C GLN A 31 3.32 6.17 27.25
N ARG A 32 2.74 5.16 26.57
CA ARG A 32 1.94 4.09 27.18
C ARG A 32 2.04 2.81 26.36
N LYS A 33 1.90 1.67 27.03
CA LYS A 33 1.74 0.37 26.36
C LYS A 33 0.35 0.23 25.78
N LEU A 34 0.24 -0.50 24.68
CA LEU A 34 -1.04 -0.85 24.07
C LEU A 34 -1.52 -2.26 24.45
N GLY A 35 -0.65 -3.08 25.05
CA GLY A 35 -0.95 -4.48 25.37
C GLY A 35 -0.94 -5.38 24.13
N ILE A 36 -0.36 -4.91 23.02
CA ILE A 36 -0.37 -5.59 21.73
C ILE A 36 1.07 -5.97 21.40
N THR A 37 1.40 -7.24 21.53
CA THR A 37 2.72 -7.76 21.18
C THR A 37 2.83 -7.92 19.67
N ILE A 38 3.89 -7.34 19.08
CA ILE A 38 4.18 -7.51 17.66
C ILE A 38 4.68 -8.93 17.40
N SER A 39 4.04 -9.63 16.47
CA SER A 39 4.40 -11.00 16.07
C SER A 39 4.91 -11.05 14.64
N LYS A 40 5.65 -12.11 14.29
CA LYS A 40 5.91 -12.50 12.90
C LYS A 40 4.92 -13.55 12.37
N ASP A 41 4.14 -14.14 13.27
CA ASP A 41 3.21 -15.23 13.00
C ASP A 41 1.80 -14.65 12.81
N LEU A 42 1.40 -14.51 11.55
CA LEU A 42 0.09 -14.02 11.16
C LEU A 42 -1.03 -14.95 11.64
N ASP A 43 -0.85 -16.26 11.51
CA ASP A 43 -1.89 -17.25 11.77
C ASP A 43 -2.20 -17.31 13.27
N ALA A 44 -1.17 -17.27 14.12
CA ALA A 44 -1.33 -17.19 15.57
C ALA A 44 -2.06 -15.91 16.01
N VAL A 45 -1.72 -14.76 15.42
CA VAL A 45 -2.40 -13.49 15.74
C VAL A 45 -3.84 -13.49 15.23
N ALA A 46 -4.08 -13.87 13.98
CA ALA A 46 -5.40 -13.86 13.37
C ALA A 46 -6.37 -14.82 14.08
N SER A 47 -5.92 -16.02 14.43
CA SER A 47 -6.75 -16.99 15.17
C SER A 47 -7.13 -16.52 16.58
N LYS A 48 -6.20 -15.86 17.28
CA LYS A 48 -6.42 -15.32 18.63
C LYS A 48 -7.30 -14.08 18.63
N THR A 49 -7.08 -13.18 17.69
CA THR A 49 -7.63 -11.81 17.72
C THR A 49 -8.84 -11.61 16.80
N LYS A 50 -9.00 -12.49 15.80
CA LYS A 50 -10.11 -12.50 14.83
C LYS A 50 -10.44 -11.10 14.27
N PRO A 51 -9.47 -10.41 13.65
CA PRO A 51 -9.69 -9.05 13.17
C PRO A 51 -10.67 -9.02 11.99
N ASP A 52 -11.52 -7.99 11.92
CA ASP A 52 -12.43 -7.79 10.78
C ASP A 52 -11.68 -7.34 9.52
N ILE A 53 -10.58 -6.61 9.72
CA ILE A 53 -9.80 -5.96 8.66
C ILE A 53 -8.32 -5.87 9.02
N THR A 54 -7.46 -6.06 8.03
CA THR A 54 -6.02 -5.82 8.10
C THR A 54 -5.65 -4.57 7.31
N VAL A 55 -4.87 -3.68 7.94
CA VAL A 55 -4.19 -2.57 7.26
C VAL A 55 -2.78 -3.00 6.89
N HIS A 56 -2.53 -3.21 5.61
CA HIS A 56 -1.30 -3.80 5.08
C HIS A 56 -0.40 -2.73 4.44
N THR A 57 0.81 -2.51 4.98
CA THR A 57 1.70 -1.41 4.58
C THR A 57 3.17 -1.83 4.45
N THR A 58 3.48 -2.77 3.54
CA THR A 58 4.80 -3.43 3.49
C THR A 58 5.66 -3.06 2.28
N SER A 59 5.21 -3.34 1.05
CA SER A 59 5.93 -3.05 -0.21
C SER A 59 5.00 -2.42 -1.25
N SER A 60 5.62 -1.83 -2.27
CA SER A 60 4.94 -1.17 -3.39
C SER A 60 4.54 -2.10 -4.52
N TYR A 61 5.19 -3.27 -4.62
CA TYR A 61 5.02 -4.20 -5.74
C TYR A 61 4.04 -5.31 -5.40
N LEU A 62 3.11 -5.60 -6.31
CA LEU A 62 2.09 -6.62 -6.09
C LEU A 62 2.72 -8.01 -5.99
N LYS A 63 3.79 -8.29 -6.73
CA LYS A 63 4.53 -9.57 -6.64
C LYS A 63 5.06 -9.85 -5.24
N ASP A 64 5.58 -8.83 -4.56
CA ASP A 64 6.15 -8.96 -3.21
C ASP A 64 5.07 -9.08 -2.13
N THR A 65 3.95 -8.38 -2.34
CA THR A 65 2.87 -8.29 -1.36
C THR A 65 1.82 -9.39 -1.53
N TYR A 66 1.70 -9.98 -2.72
CA TYR A 66 0.72 -11.02 -3.02
C TYR A 66 0.76 -12.19 -2.03
N PRO A 67 1.92 -12.79 -1.67
CA PRO A 67 1.95 -13.88 -0.70
C PRO A 67 1.39 -13.46 0.68
N GLN A 68 1.65 -12.22 1.10
CA GLN A 68 1.19 -11.67 2.37
C GLN A 68 -0.33 -11.46 2.35
N ILE A 69 -0.83 -10.79 1.31
CA ILE A 69 -2.26 -10.53 1.10
C ILE A 69 -3.02 -11.85 0.97
N ALA A 70 -2.49 -12.81 0.22
CA ALA A 70 -3.10 -14.12 0.06
C ALA A 70 -3.17 -14.90 1.38
N SER A 71 -2.15 -14.78 2.24
CA SER A 71 -2.16 -15.37 3.57
C SER A 71 -3.26 -14.76 4.45
N ILE A 72 -3.40 -13.43 4.42
CA ILE A 72 -4.44 -12.72 5.18
C ILE A 72 -5.84 -13.10 4.66
N ALA A 73 -6.04 -13.15 3.34
CA ALA A 73 -7.32 -13.49 2.74
C ALA A 73 -7.77 -14.92 3.11
N LYS A 74 -6.82 -15.86 3.21
CA LYS A 74 -7.11 -17.24 3.65
C LYS A 74 -7.61 -17.34 5.09
N GLN A 75 -7.28 -16.35 5.93
CA GLN A 75 -7.80 -16.23 7.30
C GLN A 75 -9.23 -15.65 7.35
N GLY A 76 -9.83 -15.32 6.19
CA GLY A 76 -11.17 -14.73 6.13
C GLY A 76 -11.23 -13.26 6.57
N VAL A 77 -10.10 -12.55 6.51
CA VAL A 77 -9.97 -11.16 6.95
C VAL A 77 -9.94 -10.21 5.75
N ASN A 78 -10.71 -9.11 5.81
CA ASN A 78 -10.68 -8.07 4.78
C ASN A 78 -9.34 -7.32 4.76
N ILE A 79 -8.92 -6.82 3.61
CA ILE A 79 -7.61 -6.16 3.48
C ILE A 79 -7.77 -4.77 2.86
N VAL A 80 -7.18 -3.77 3.53
CA VAL A 80 -6.85 -2.47 2.93
C VAL A 80 -5.33 -2.34 2.91
N SER A 81 -4.76 -2.02 1.75
CA SER A 81 -3.32 -2.04 1.54
C SER A 81 -2.83 -0.76 0.87
N THR A 82 -1.64 -0.30 1.26
CA THR A 82 -0.95 0.84 0.63
C THR A 82 0.00 0.43 -0.49
N CYS A 83 -0.07 -0.82 -0.96
CA CYS A 83 0.72 -1.29 -2.10
C CYS A 83 0.29 -0.53 -3.37
N GLU A 84 1.20 0.25 -3.94
CA GLU A 84 0.90 1.10 -5.09
C GLU A 84 0.37 0.31 -6.30
N GLU A 85 1.01 -0.82 -6.67
CA GLU A 85 0.55 -1.63 -7.81
C GLU A 85 -0.83 -2.28 -7.60
N LEU A 86 -1.24 -2.48 -6.35
CA LEU A 86 -2.55 -3.08 -6.01
C LEU A 86 -3.71 -2.10 -6.22
N SER A 87 -3.46 -0.79 -6.35
CA SER A 87 -4.52 0.20 -6.55
C SER A 87 -5.38 -0.08 -7.80
N TYR A 88 -4.75 -0.49 -8.90
CA TYR A 88 -5.44 -0.95 -10.10
C TYR A 88 -4.55 -1.92 -10.93
N PRO A 89 -4.44 -3.20 -10.52
CA PRO A 89 -3.45 -4.12 -11.05
C PRO A 89 -3.87 -4.79 -12.37
N TYR A 90 -5.10 -4.55 -12.84
CA TYR A 90 -5.70 -5.28 -13.96
C TYR A 90 -4.97 -5.06 -15.31
N LEU A 91 -4.26 -3.94 -15.47
CA LEU A 91 -3.46 -3.67 -16.67
C LEU A 91 -2.02 -4.16 -16.52
N THR A 92 -1.36 -3.85 -15.40
CA THR A 92 0.08 -4.09 -15.21
C THR A 92 0.40 -5.52 -14.73
N GLU A 93 -0.50 -6.12 -13.96
CA GLU A 93 -0.34 -7.45 -13.35
C GLU A 93 -1.62 -8.32 -13.49
N PRO A 94 -2.16 -8.52 -14.71
CA PRO A 94 -3.48 -9.12 -14.92
C PRO A 94 -3.61 -10.54 -14.35
N LYS A 95 -2.52 -11.32 -14.37
CA LYS A 95 -2.50 -12.68 -13.81
C LYS A 95 -2.66 -12.65 -12.29
N LEU A 96 -1.88 -11.82 -11.59
CA LEU A 96 -1.97 -11.68 -10.13
C LEU A 96 -3.29 -11.06 -9.70
N ALA A 97 -3.78 -10.06 -10.44
CA ALA A 97 -5.09 -9.46 -10.21
C ALA A 97 -6.21 -10.51 -10.24
N LYS A 98 -6.25 -11.35 -11.29
CA LYS A 98 -7.23 -12.43 -11.43
C LYS A 98 -7.11 -13.48 -10.32
N GLN A 99 -5.89 -13.87 -9.97
CA GLN A 99 -5.65 -14.83 -8.89
C GLN A 99 -6.13 -14.28 -7.54
N LEU A 100 -5.83 -13.01 -7.25
CA LEU A 100 -6.23 -12.36 -6.02
C LEU A 100 -7.75 -12.19 -5.92
N ASP A 101 -8.41 -11.76 -7.00
CA ASP A 101 -9.87 -11.65 -7.08
C ASP A 101 -10.55 -13.02 -6.84
N THR A 102 -10.05 -14.08 -7.48
CA THR A 102 -10.56 -15.44 -7.29
C THR A 102 -10.40 -15.89 -5.83
N LEU A 103 -9.24 -15.62 -5.23
CA LEU A 103 -8.96 -15.97 -3.83
C LEU A 103 -9.86 -15.19 -2.86
N ALA A 104 -10.01 -13.89 -3.07
CA ALA A 104 -10.83 -13.02 -2.24
C ALA A 104 -12.30 -13.48 -2.24
N LYS A 105 -12.86 -13.76 -3.43
CA LYS A 105 -14.21 -14.32 -3.59
C LYS A 105 -14.36 -15.68 -2.92
N LYS A 106 -13.37 -16.58 -3.08
CA LYS A 106 -13.39 -17.92 -2.47
C LYS A 106 -13.48 -17.85 -0.94
N HIS A 107 -12.79 -16.89 -0.32
CA HIS A 107 -12.77 -16.71 1.14
C HIS A 107 -13.80 -15.68 1.65
N ASN A 108 -14.65 -15.14 0.76
CA ASN A 108 -15.64 -14.12 1.08
C ASN A 108 -15.05 -12.88 1.77
N VAL A 109 -13.93 -12.38 1.24
CA VAL A 109 -13.24 -11.19 1.74
C VAL A 109 -13.08 -10.13 0.65
N THR A 110 -12.88 -8.89 1.06
CA THR A 110 -12.59 -7.77 0.17
C THR A 110 -11.11 -7.38 0.26
N VAL A 111 -10.51 -7.01 -0.88
CA VAL A 111 -9.15 -6.46 -0.96
C VAL A 111 -9.20 -5.12 -1.66
N LEU A 112 -8.67 -4.08 -1.02
CA LEU A 112 -8.58 -2.73 -1.57
C LEU A 112 -7.14 -2.20 -1.51
N GLY A 113 -6.60 -1.82 -2.66
CA GLY A 113 -5.40 -0.98 -2.74
C GLY A 113 -5.78 0.50 -2.73
N THR A 114 -5.25 1.28 -1.78
CA THR A 114 -5.52 2.73 -1.70
C THR A 114 -4.36 3.49 -1.07
N GLY A 115 -4.41 4.81 -1.12
CA GLY A 115 -3.35 5.69 -0.66
C GLY A 115 -3.57 7.10 -1.16
N ILE A 116 -2.57 7.97 -0.95
CA ILE A 116 -2.63 9.35 -1.45
C ILE A 116 -2.37 9.40 -2.96
N ASN A 117 -1.43 8.60 -3.44
CA ASN A 117 -1.09 8.45 -4.86
C ASN A 117 -0.25 7.18 -5.03
N PRO A 118 -0.76 6.13 -5.67
CA PRO A 118 -2.12 6.00 -6.20
C PRO A 118 -3.17 5.80 -5.08
N GLY A 119 -4.46 6.02 -5.39
CA GLY A 119 -5.63 5.76 -4.55
C GLY A 119 -6.44 6.99 -4.13
N PHE A 120 -5.98 8.21 -4.43
CA PHE A 120 -6.76 9.44 -4.21
C PHE A 120 -6.45 10.56 -5.20
N LEU A 121 -5.32 11.26 -5.04
CA LEU A 121 -5.09 12.58 -5.66
C LEU A 121 -5.07 12.56 -7.20
N MET A 122 -4.43 11.56 -7.80
CA MET A 122 -4.25 11.48 -9.25
C MET A 122 -5.10 10.37 -9.88
N ASP A 123 -6.12 9.86 -9.16
CA ASP A 123 -7.06 8.87 -9.68
C ASP A 123 -8.48 9.15 -9.16
N THR A 124 -8.83 8.73 -7.94
CA THR A 124 -10.19 8.83 -7.39
C THR A 124 -10.72 10.26 -7.39
N LEU A 125 -9.90 11.24 -7.00
CA LEU A 125 -10.28 12.65 -7.06
C LEU A 125 -10.47 13.11 -8.50
N VAL A 126 -9.57 12.72 -9.41
CA VAL A 126 -9.65 13.06 -10.83
C VAL A 126 -10.95 12.51 -11.44
N ILE A 127 -11.27 11.23 -11.19
CA ILE A 127 -12.52 10.57 -11.60
C ILE A 127 -13.72 11.29 -10.98
N THR A 128 -13.66 11.64 -9.69
CA THR A 128 -14.76 12.36 -9.04
C THR A 128 -15.02 13.71 -9.70
N LEU A 129 -13.96 14.44 -10.07
CA LEU A 129 -14.06 15.74 -10.73
C LEU A 129 -14.57 15.65 -12.17
N THR A 130 -14.58 14.48 -12.79
CA THR A 130 -15.12 14.29 -14.14
C THR A 130 -16.62 14.08 -14.15
N ALA A 131 -17.25 13.75 -13.01
CA ALA A 131 -18.67 13.46 -12.89
C ALA A 131 -19.62 14.54 -13.50
N PRO A 132 -19.37 15.87 -13.37
CA PRO A 132 -20.22 16.88 -13.98
C PRO A 132 -19.87 17.20 -15.45
N CYS A 133 -18.85 16.58 -16.03
CA CYS A 133 -18.38 16.90 -17.39
C CYS A 133 -19.20 16.14 -18.44
N GLN A 134 -19.77 16.86 -19.42
CA GLN A 134 -20.48 16.22 -20.55
C GLN A 134 -19.54 15.54 -21.55
N LYS A 135 -18.33 16.08 -21.70
CA LYS A 135 -17.29 15.57 -22.61
C LYS A 135 -15.92 15.82 -22.00
N ILE A 136 -15.04 14.82 -22.09
CA ILE A 136 -13.66 14.88 -21.59
C ILE A 136 -12.74 14.57 -22.77
N GLU A 137 -11.90 15.53 -23.16
CA GLU A 137 -10.94 15.35 -24.26
C GLU A 137 -9.52 15.07 -23.75
N LYS A 138 -9.15 15.66 -22.62
CA LYS A 138 -7.84 15.50 -21.98
C LYS A 138 -7.96 15.68 -20.47
N ILE A 139 -7.20 14.88 -19.73
CA ILE A 139 -6.99 15.04 -18.29
C ILE A 139 -5.52 15.35 -18.08
N GLU A 140 -5.22 16.35 -17.26
CA GLU A 140 -3.87 16.68 -16.82
C GLU A 140 -3.85 16.85 -15.30
N ALA A 141 -3.02 16.05 -14.63
CA ALA A 141 -2.85 16.11 -13.18
C ALA A 141 -1.35 16.18 -12.86
N VAL A 142 -0.95 17.20 -12.10
CA VAL A 142 0.44 17.41 -11.69
C VAL A 142 0.52 17.41 -10.18
N ARG A 143 1.39 16.56 -9.64
CA ARG A 143 1.69 16.52 -8.21
C ARG A 143 3.15 16.88 -7.97
N ASN A 144 3.38 18.04 -7.34
CA ASN A 144 4.70 18.47 -6.92
C ASN A 144 4.87 18.27 -5.41
N MET A 145 6.04 17.78 -4.99
CA MET A 145 6.36 17.58 -3.58
C MET A 145 7.82 17.93 -3.29
N ASN A 146 8.05 18.60 -2.16
CA ASN A 146 9.41 18.84 -1.67
C ASN A 146 10.01 17.55 -1.08
N ALA A 147 10.91 16.91 -1.83
CA ALA A 147 11.58 15.69 -1.42
C ALA A 147 12.59 15.89 -0.27
N GLY A 148 13.15 17.09 -0.08
CA GLY A 148 14.16 17.37 0.95
C GLY A 148 13.64 17.19 2.38
N THR A 149 12.33 17.27 2.57
CA THR A 149 11.67 17.05 3.87
C THR A 149 11.31 15.59 4.14
N ARG A 150 11.57 14.68 3.19
CA ARG A 150 11.15 13.28 3.28
C ARG A 150 12.23 12.42 3.92
N ARG A 151 11.83 11.24 4.41
CA ARG A 151 12.75 10.25 5.00
C ARG A 151 13.87 9.87 4.02
N LEU A 152 15.08 9.65 4.54
CA LEU A 152 16.26 9.31 3.75
C LEU A 152 16.04 8.15 2.76
N PRO A 153 15.32 7.05 3.09
CA PRO A 153 15.03 6.01 2.12
C PRO A 153 14.27 6.50 0.88
N PHE A 154 13.34 7.46 1.04
CA PHE A 154 12.62 8.04 -0.08
C PHE A 154 13.54 8.93 -0.94
N GLN A 155 14.36 9.78 -0.30
CA GLN A 155 15.31 10.63 -1.01
C GLN A 155 16.28 9.79 -1.86
N LYS A 156 16.83 8.71 -1.28
CA LYS A 156 17.67 7.75 -2.00
C LYS A 156 16.92 7.05 -3.13
N LYS A 157 15.66 6.64 -2.90
CA LYS A 157 14.81 5.99 -3.92
C LYS A 157 14.66 6.85 -5.17
N ILE A 158 14.51 8.17 -5.03
CA ILE A 158 14.37 9.09 -6.16
C ILE A 158 15.71 9.64 -6.69
N GLY A 159 16.84 9.15 -6.18
CA GLY A 159 18.18 9.56 -6.63
C GLY A 159 18.65 10.93 -6.17
N ALA A 160 18.10 11.48 -5.08
CA ALA A 160 18.56 12.74 -4.52
C ALA A 160 20.05 12.66 -4.13
N GLY A 161 20.84 13.65 -4.55
CA GLY A 161 22.27 13.73 -4.28
C GLY A 161 23.17 12.95 -5.25
N LEU A 162 22.62 12.29 -6.27
CA LEU A 162 23.40 11.64 -7.32
C LEU A 162 23.82 12.63 -8.41
N THR A 163 24.94 12.35 -9.09
CA THR A 163 25.27 13.00 -10.36
C THR A 163 24.30 12.54 -11.47
N VAL A 164 24.18 13.32 -12.55
CA VAL A 164 23.31 13.00 -13.69
C VAL A 164 23.65 11.63 -14.31
N GLN A 165 24.94 11.31 -14.40
CA GLN A 165 25.42 10.04 -14.96
C GLN A 165 25.02 8.86 -14.06
N GLU A 166 25.21 8.99 -12.76
CA GLU A 166 24.79 7.98 -11.79
C GLU A 166 23.28 7.79 -11.79
N PHE A 167 22.51 8.88 -11.77
CA PHE A 167 21.05 8.84 -11.82
C PHE A 167 20.56 8.06 -13.04
N THR A 168 21.07 8.42 -14.23
CA THR A 168 20.69 7.79 -15.50
C THR A 168 21.01 6.30 -15.50
N ARG A 169 22.21 5.93 -15.04
CA ARG A 169 22.64 4.53 -14.91
C ARG A 169 21.72 3.76 -13.95
N LYS A 170 21.46 4.31 -12.77
CA LYS A 170 20.68 3.64 -11.72
C LYS A 170 19.20 3.51 -12.08
N ILE A 171 18.60 4.49 -12.75
CA ILE A 171 17.24 4.37 -13.30
C ILE A 171 17.19 3.26 -14.36
N LYS A 172 18.14 3.25 -15.30
CA LYS A 172 18.20 2.22 -16.36
C LYS A 172 18.35 0.81 -15.78
N ASN A 173 19.17 0.67 -14.75
CA ASN A 173 19.39 -0.60 -14.04
C ASN A 173 18.29 -0.94 -13.04
N LYS A 174 17.27 -0.09 -12.86
CA LYS A 174 16.20 -0.24 -11.86
C LYS A 174 16.71 -0.33 -10.41
N GLU A 175 17.88 0.24 -10.13
CA GLU A 175 18.46 0.37 -8.79
C GLU A 175 17.76 1.47 -7.97
N ILE A 176 17.26 2.49 -8.67
CA ILE A 176 16.41 3.56 -8.12
C ILE A 176 15.16 3.67 -8.98
N THR A 177 14.11 4.30 -8.45
CA THR A 177 12.83 4.41 -9.15
C THR A 177 12.27 5.81 -9.02
N GLY A 178 11.49 6.23 -10.02
CA GLY A 178 10.58 7.35 -9.87
C GLY A 178 9.37 6.99 -9.01
N HIS A 179 8.23 7.61 -9.32
CA HIS A 179 6.96 7.22 -8.75
C HIS A 179 6.56 5.81 -9.19
N VAL A 180 6.06 5.00 -8.25
CA VAL A 180 5.38 3.73 -8.52
C VAL A 180 3.89 4.02 -8.36
N GLY A 181 3.06 3.63 -9.33
CA GLY A 181 1.61 3.88 -9.25
C GLY A 181 1.00 4.64 -10.43
N LEU A 182 1.80 5.33 -11.27
CA LEU A 182 1.24 6.16 -12.35
C LEU A 182 0.46 5.33 -13.37
N GLU A 183 0.98 4.16 -13.74
CA GLU A 183 0.30 3.25 -14.67
C GLU A 183 -1.03 2.78 -14.09
N GLN A 184 -1.09 2.53 -12.77
CA GLN A 184 -2.32 2.14 -12.09
C GLN A 184 -3.33 3.28 -12.05
N SER A 185 -2.93 4.51 -11.71
CA SER A 185 -3.83 5.67 -11.71
C SER A 185 -4.37 5.95 -13.12
N ILE A 186 -3.52 5.91 -14.15
CA ILE A 186 -3.95 6.09 -15.55
C ILE A 186 -4.94 5.00 -15.96
N ALA A 187 -4.63 3.73 -15.66
CA ALA A 187 -5.50 2.62 -15.99
C ALA A 187 -6.85 2.68 -15.25
N MET A 188 -6.84 3.13 -13.99
CA MET A 188 -8.06 3.33 -13.20
C MET A 188 -8.93 4.43 -13.80
N ILE A 189 -8.34 5.59 -14.13
CA ILE A 189 -9.06 6.70 -14.77
C ILE A 189 -9.64 6.29 -16.11
N ALA A 190 -8.87 5.55 -16.94
CA ALA A 190 -9.33 5.13 -18.25
C ALA A 190 -10.47 4.10 -18.20
N ALA A 191 -10.64 3.39 -17.09
CA ALA A 191 -11.65 2.37 -16.92
C ALA A 191 -12.93 2.85 -16.19
N ALA A 192 -12.88 4.02 -15.54
CA ALA A 192 -14.00 4.62 -14.81
C ALA A 192 -14.94 5.40 -15.73
#